data_AF-A0AAP3SWL2-F1
#
_entry.id   AF-A0AAP3SWL2-F1
#
_cell.length_a   1.000
_cell.length_b   1.000
_cell.length_c   1.000
_cell.angle_alpha   90.00
_cell.angle_beta   90.00
_cell.angle_gamma   90.00
#
_symmetry.space_group_name_H-M   'P 1'
#
loop_
_entity.id
_entity.type
_entity.pdbx_description
1 polymer ?
#
loop_
_entity_poly.entity_id
_entity_poly.type
_entity_poly.pdbx_seq_one_letter_code
_entity_poly.pdbx_strand_id
1 'polypeptide(L)' 'MKKFNHPVLGHFIAEQFERAHLSIEAMRKEIHMGKPTYYKMTSGEIYV' A
#
# COMPACT_ATOMS: atom_id res chain seq x y z
N MET A 1 1.62 14.68 13.05
CA MET A 1 1.21 13.74 11.99
C MET A 1 -0.26 13.47 12.14
N LYS A 2 -1.08 13.85 11.16
CA LYS A 2 -2.52 13.57 11.19
C LYS A 2 -2.70 12.19 10.56
N LYS A 3 -3.31 11.25 11.30
CA LYS A 3 -3.64 9.93 10.76
C LYS A 3 -4.84 10.11 9.83
N PHE A 4 -4.63 9.88 8.53
CA PHE A 4 -5.70 9.81 7.56
C PHE A 4 -6.06 8.34 7.38
N ASN A 5 -7.33 7.97 7.63
CA ASN A 5 -7.81 6.62 7.38
C ASN A 5 -8.79 6.67 6.20
N HIS A 6 -8.36 6.15 5.05
CA HIS A 6 -9.14 6.14 3.81
C HIS A 6 -9.16 4.72 3.23
N PRO A 7 -9.97 3.81 3.79
CA PRO A 7 -9.95 2.39 3.42
C PRO A 7 -10.21 2.14 1.92
N VAL A 8 -11.03 2.98 1.27
CA VAL A 8 -11.29 2.90 -0.18
C VAL A 8 -10.02 3.11 -1.02
N LEU A 9 -9.09 3.93 -0.55
CA LEU A 9 -7.82 4.17 -1.25
C LEU A 9 -6.91 2.94 -1.13
N GLY A 10 -6.90 2.31 0.05
CA GLY A 10 -6.19 1.06 0.27
C GLY A 10 -6.68 -0.06 -0.62
N HIS A 11 -8.01 -0.22 -0.73
CA HIS A 11 -8.65 -1.18 -1.64
C HIS A 11 -8.30 -0.90 -3.10
N PHE A 12 -8.42 0.36 -3.54
CA PHE A 12 -8.08 0.74 -4.91
C PHE A 12 -6.62 0.39 -5.27
N ILE A 13 -5.68 0.67 -4.39
CA ILE A 13 -4.26 0.32 -4.60
C ILE A 13 -4.11 -1.19 -4.71
N ALA A 14 -4.68 -1.97 -3.79
CA ALA A 14 -4.61 -3.43 -3.83
C ALA A 14 -5.17 -4.01 -5.15
N GLU A 15 -6.30 -3.49 -5.63
CA GLU A 15 -6.89 -3.88 -6.91
C GLU A 15 -5.98 -3.57 -8.11
N GLN A 16 -5.23 -2.46 -8.09
CA GLN A 16 -4.30 -2.15 -9.18
C GLN A 16 -3.14 -3.15 -9.25
N PHE A 17 -2.63 -3.60 -8.09
CA PHE A 17 -1.58 -4.61 -8.05
C PHE A 17 -2.07 -5.97 -8.56
N GLU A 18 -3.30 -6.36 -8.21
CA GLU A 18 -3.92 -7.57 -8.71
C GLU A 18 -4.12 -7.51 -10.23
N ARG A 19 -4.66 -6.40 -10.76
CA ARG A 19 -4.84 -6.18 -12.20
C ARG A 19 -3.54 -6.17 -12.99
N ALA A 20 -2.48 -5.63 -12.41
CA ALA A 20 -1.17 -5.60 -13.03
C ALA A 20 -0.40 -6.93 -12.89
N HIS A 21 -0.97 -7.92 -12.21
CA HIS A 21 -0.29 -9.18 -11.85
C HIS A 21 1.06 -8.95 -11.16
N LEU A 22 1.16 -7.88 -10.38
CA LEU A 22 2.40 -7.50 -9.70
C LEU A 22 2.41 -8.07 -8.29
N SER A 23 3.52 -8.76 -7.96
CA SER A 23 3.79 -9.13 -6.58
C SER A 23 4.15 -7.89 -5.78
N ILE A 24 3.27 -7.53 -4.85
CA ILE A 24 3.51 -6.50 -3.82
C ILE A 24 4.85 -6.74 -3.09
N GLU A 25 5.18 -8.01 -2.83
CA GLU A 25 6.42 -8.35 -2.15
C GLU A 25 7.66 -8.09 -3.01
N ALA A 26 7.57 -8.31 -4.33
CA ALA A 26 8.64 -7.99 -5.25
C ALA A 26 8.83 -6.46 -5.35
N MET A 27 7.73 -5.73 -5.56
CA MET A 27 7.76 -4.28 -5.70
C MET A 27 8.32 -3.59 -4.44
N ARG A 28 7.89 -3.98 -3.23
CA ARG A 28 8.45 -3.38 -2.00
C ARG A 28 9.95 -3.61 -1.85
N LYS A 29 10.46 -4.76 -2.30
CA LYS A 29 11.90 -5.08 -2.22
C LYS A 29 12.68 -4.20 -3.18
N GLU A 30 12.15 -4.01 -4.38
CA GLU A 30 12.74 -3.17 -5.43
C GLU A 30 12.87 -1.71 -5.02
N ILE A 31 11.84 -1.14 -4.37
CA ILE A 31 11.88 0.25 -3.88
C ILE A 31 12.44 0.40 -2.46
N HIS A 32 13.04 -0.66 -1.91
CA HIS A 32 13.56 -0.71 -0.54
C HIS A 32 12.58 -0.25 0.56
N MET A 33 11.30 -0.53 0.36
CA MET A 33 10.24 -0.14 1.28
C MET A 33 10.01 -1.20 2.37
N GLY A 34 9.89 -0.72 3.60
CA GLY A 34 9.59 -1.54 4.77
C GLY A 34 8.20 -2.18 4.68
N LYS A 35 8.12 -3.45 5.09
CA LYS A 35 6.86 -4.23 5.14
C LYS A 35 5.71 -3.48 5.85
N PRO A 36 5.92 -2.83 7.03
CA PRO A 36 4.84 -2.14 7.76
C PRO A 36 4.30 -0.90 7.04
N THR A 37 5.16 -0.16 6.33
CA THR A 37 4.79 1.08 5.64
C THR A 37 3.83 0.80 4.49
N TYR A 38 4.03 -0.32 3.79
CA TYR A 38 3.17 -0.70 2.67
C TYR A 38 1.81 -1.26 3.13
N TYR A 39 1.76 -2.10 4.17
CA TYR A 39 0.48 -2.59 4.70
C TYR A 39 -0.42 -1.45 5.20
N LYS A 40 0.18 -0.38 5.72
CA LYS A 40 -0.51 0.86 6.10
C LYS A 40 -1.12 1.57 4.88
N MET A 41 -0.41 1.64 3.75
CA MET A 41 -0.96 2.20 2.51
C MET A 41 -2.13 1.37 1.96
N THR A 42 -1.99 0.05 1.90
CA THR A 42 -3.08 -0.84 1.41
C THR A 42 -4.24 -0.96 2.39
N SER A 43 -4.06 -0.65 3.67
CA SER A 43 -5.16 -0.54 4.63
C SER A 43 -5.81 0.85 4.63
N GLY A 44 -5.28 1.80 3.85
CA GLY A 44 -5.75 3.18 3.83
C GLY A 44 -5.26 4.03 5.00
N GLU A 45 -4.37 3.51 5.84
CA GLU A 45 -3.70 4.25 6.92
C GLU A 45 -2.52 5.05 6.37
N ILE A 46 -2.77 6.30 5.99
CA ILE A 46 -1.71 7.20 5.52
C ILE A 46 -1.38 8.19 6.62
N TYR A 47 -0.10 8.29 6.94
CA TYR A 47 0.43 9.30 7.83
C TYR A 47 0.99 10.44 6.98
N VAL A 48 0.35 11.61 7.07
CA VAL A 48 0.85 12.90 6.53
C VAL A 48 1.31 13.81 7.66
#